data_AF-A0A2V7ZZE3-F1
#
_entry.id   AF-A0A2V7ZZE3-F1
#
_cell.length_a   1.000
_cell.length_b   1.000
_cell.length_c   1.000
_cell.angle_alpha   90.00
_cell.angle_beta   90.00
_cell.angle_gamma   90.00
#
_symmetry.space_group_name_H-M   'P 1'
#
loop_
_entity.id
_entity.type
_entity.pdbx_description
1 polymer ?
#
loop_
_entity_poly.entity_id
_entity_poly.type
_entity_poly.pdbx_seq_one_letter_code
_entity_poly.pdbx_strand_id
1 'polypeptide(L)'
;MRQLRKEIERRATPARWNPDPDDVQKSVAQLVLTIVEFLRKLMERQAIRRMEQKTLTRKEVEAVGIALMRLEETIRDIGVKFGLSPEDLNLDLGPIGKLM
;
A
#
# COMPACT_ATOMS: atom_id res chain seq x y z
N MET A 1 3.99 38.74 -6.15
CA MET A 1 5.29 38.03 -6.06
C MET A 1 5.70 37.57 -4.66
N ARG A 2 5.42 38.31 -3.57
CA ARG A 2 5.76 37.86 -2.19
C ARG A 2 4.90 36.70 -1.67
N GLN A 3 3.64 36.60 -2.06
CA GLN A 3 2.75 35.51 -1.63
C GLN A 3 3.10 34.17 -2.31
N LEU A 4 3.54 34.19 -3.58
CA LEU A 4 3.94 32.99 -4.31
C LEU A 4 5.21 32.32 -3.73
N ARG A 5 6.15 33.11 -3.20
CA ARG A 5 7.34 32.57 -2.51
C ARG A 5 7.01 31.86 -1.19
N LYS A 6 6.02 32.37 -0.46
CA LYS A 6 5.58 31.82 0.83
C LYS A 6 4.89 30.45 0.67
N GLU A 7 4.24 30.23 -0.47
CA GLU A 7 3.61 28.94 -0.82
C GLU A 7 4.65 27.89 -1.26
N ILE A 8 5.73 28.32 -1.91
CA ILE A 8 6.85 27.46 -2.32
C ILE A 8 7.73 27.07 -1.11
N GLU A 9 8.01 27.98 -0.19
CA GLU A 9 8.74 27.67 1.07
C GLU A 9 7.98 26.66 1.93
N ARG A 10 6.64 26.68 1.93
CA ARG A 10 5.81 25.71 2.66
C ARG A 10 5.79 24.33 1.99
N ARG A 11 5.99 24.26 0.66
CA ARG A 11 6.16 23.00 -0.09
C ARG A 11 7.60 22.48 -0.09
N ALA A 12 8.57 23.31 0.29
CA ALA A 12 9.99 23.01 0.30
C ALA A 12 10.58 23.00 1.72
N THR A 13 9.78 22.63 2.73
CA THR A 13 10.40 22.09 3.94
C THR A 13 10.96 20.74 3.53
N PRO A 14 12.29 20.54 3.48
CA PRO A 14 12.80 19.19 3.33
C PRO A 14 12.20 18.42 4.48
N ALA A 15 11.48 17.33 4.18
CA ALA A 15 11.06 16.39 5.20
C ALA A 15 12.30 16.14 6.04
N ARG A 16 12.33 16.69 7.25
CA ARG A 16 13.47 16.65 8.13
C ARG A 16 13.58 15.18 8.50
N TRP A 17 14.35 14.43 7.72
CA TRP A 17 14.58 13.01 7.91
C TRP A 17 15.07 12.86 9.34
N ASN A 18 14.16 12.41 10.20
CA ASN A 18 14.42 12.11 11.59
C ASN A 18 14.85 10.65 11.60
N PRO A 19 16.16 10.36 11.72
CA PRO A 19 16.67 9.00 11.62
C PRO A 19 16.50 8.28 12.96
N ASP A 20 15.33 8.40 13.59
CA ASP A 20 15.01 7.54 14.71
C ASP A 20 14.92 6.10 14.15
N PRO A 21 15.70 5.14 14.67
CA PRO A 21 15.67 3.76 14.19
C PRO A 21 14.26 3.17 14.13
N ASP A 22 13.38 3.54 15.07
CA ASP A 22 12.01 3.05 15.12
C ASP A 22 11.15 3.68 14.01
N ASP A 23 11.37 4.97 13.70
CA ASP A 23 10.72 5.67 12.57
C ASP A 23 11.12 5.05 11.23
N VAL A 24 12.39 4.64 11.08
CA VAL A 24 12.90 4.00 9.86
C VAL A 24 12.29 2.61 9.69
N GLN A 25 12.25 1.79 10.75
CA GLN A 25 11.64 0.47 10.70
C GLN A 25 10.16 0.55 10.33
N LYS A 26 9.41 1.47 10.94
CA LYS A 26 8.00 1.72 10.61
C LYS A 26 7.82 2.14 9.15
N SER A 27 8.66 3.05 8.65
CA SER A 27 8.59 3.53 7.27
C SER A 27 8.89 2.43 6.24
N VAL A 28 9.88 1.57 6.53
CA VAL A 28 10.19 0.41 5.68
C VAL A 28 9.05 -0.60 5.71
N ALA A 29 8.48 -0.89 6.88
CA ALA A 29 7.33 -1.77 7.02
C ALA A 29 6.13 -1.24 6.21
N GLN A 30 5.84 0.07 6.30
CA GLN A 30 4.79 0.73 5.53
C GLN A 30 5.01 0.56 4.02
N LEU A 31 6.23 0.78 3.53
CA LEU A 31 6.54 0.63 2.10
C LEU A 31 6.34 -0.82 1.64
N VAL A 32 6.86 -1.79 2.38
CA VAL A 32 6.74 -3.21 2.04
C VAL A 32 5.28 -3.64 2.05
N LEU A 33 4.53 -3.31 3.11
CA LEU A 33 3.11 -3.65 3.21
C LEU A 33 2.28 -2.98 2.12
N THR A 34 2.61 -1.74 1.76
CA THR A 34 1.99 -1.05 0.62
C THR A 34 2.19 -1.81 -0.69
N ILE A 35 3.42 -2.24 -0.97
CA ILE A 35 3.74 -3.00 -2.19
C ILE A 35 2.99 -4.33 -2.21
N VAL A 36 2.98 -5.05 -1.08
CA VAL A 36 2.28 -6.33 -0.96
C VAL A 36 0.78 -6.15 -1.14
N GLU A 37 0.19 -5.10 -0.56
CA GLU A 37 -1.23 -4.76 -0.71
C GLU A 37 -1.58 -4.39 -2.16
N PHE A 38 -0.71 -3.64 -2.84
CA PHE A 38 -0.87 -3.34 -4.26
C PHE A 38 -0.87 -4.63 -5.11
N LEU A 39 0.08 -5.53 -4.85
CA LEU A 39 0.13 -6.83 -5.53
C LEU A 39 -1.10 -7.68 -5.23
N ARG A 40 -1.61 -7.68 -3.99
CA ARG A 40 -2.85 -8.36 -3.60
C ARG A 40 -4.03 -7.87 -4.44
N LYS A 41 -4.22 -6.55 -4.55
CA LYS A 41 -5.28 -5.93 -5.36
C LYS A 41 -5.13 -6.24 -6.85
N LEU A 42 -3.90 -6.23 -7.37
CA LEU A 42 -3.63 -6.61 -8.75
C LEU A 42 -4.01 -8.08 -9.00
N MET A 43 -3.59 -8.98 -8.10
CA MET A 43 -3.91 -10.41 -8.19
C MET A 43 -5.41 -10.66 -8.08
N GLU A 44 -6.10 -9.96 -7.19
CA GLU A 44 -7.56 -10.00 -7.07
C GLU A 44 -8.24 -9.62 -8.39
N ARG A 45 -7.82 -8.50 -9.00
CA ARG A 45 -8.35 -8.09 -10.31
C ARG A 45 -8.07 -9.11 -11.41
N GLN A 46 -6.90 -9.76 -11.40
CA GLN A 46 -6.59 -10.83 -12.35
C GLN A 46 -7.41 -12.09 -12.10
N ALA A 47 -7.66 -12.45 -10.83
CA ALA A 47 -8.50 -13.58 -10.47
C ALA A 47 -9.93 -13.39 -10.97
N ILE A 48 -10.50 -12.19 -10.79
CA ILE A 48 -11.82 -11.82 -11.31
C ILE A 48 -11.84 -11.96 -12.84
N ARG A 49 -10.86 -11.38 -13.54
CA ARG A 49 -10.78 -11.49 -15.02
C ARG A 49 -10.70 -12.94 -15.49
N ARG A 50 -9.88 -13.77 -14.82
CA ARG A 50 -9.72 -15.19 -15.19
C ARG A 50 -10.98 -16.00 -14.93
N MET A 51 -11.69 -15.69 -13.85
CA MET A 51 -13.01 -16.26 -13.54
C MET A 51 -14.03 -15.91 -14.62
N GLU A 52 -14.13 -14.64 -15.01
CA GLU A 52 -15.02 -14.17 -16.08
C GLU A 52 -14.70 -14.85 -17.43
N GLN A 53 -13.42 -15.03 -17.74
CA GLN A 53 -12.94 -15.73 -18.93
C GLN A 53 -13.07 -17.26 -18.86
N LYS A 54 -13.60 -17.83 -17.76
CA LYS A 54 -13.72 -19.28 -17.51
C LYS A 54 -12.39 -20.03 -17.65
N THR A 55 -11.28 -19.34 -17.35
CA THR A 55 -9.92 -19.91 -17.37
C THR A 55 -9.51 -20.53 -16.03
N LEU A 56 -10.39 -20.46 -15.02
CA LEU A 56 -10.25 -21.12 -13.73
C LEU A 56 -11.47 -22.01 -13.50
N THR A 57 -11.23 -23.19 -12.94
CA THR A 57 -12.26 -24.06 -12.40
C THR A 57 -12.85 -23.47 -11.12
N ARG A 58 -14.05 -23.91 -10.74
CA ARG A 58 -14.71 -23.46 -9.50
C ARG A 58 -13.84 -23.67 -8.25
N LYS A 59 -13.12 -24.79 -8.18
CA LYS A 59 -12.21 -25.11 -7.07
C LYS A 59 -11.02 -24.15 -7.02
N GLU A 60 -10.47 -23.77 -8.17
CA GLU A 60 -9.37 -22.80 -8.25
C GLU A 60 -9.82 -21.38 -7.87
N VAL A 61 -11.02 -20.97 -8.29
CA VAL A 61 -11.59 -19.68 -7.88
C VAL A 61 -11.71 -19.60 -6.36
N GLU A 62 -12.24 -20.64 -5.73
CA GLU A 62 -12.37 -20.71 -4.27
C GLU A 62 -11.00 -20.70 -3.58
N ALA A 63 -10.04 -21.48 -4.07
CA ALA A 63 -8.69 -21.52 -3.52
C ALA A 63 -7.97 -20.16 -3.60
N VAL A 64 -8.13 -19.45 -4.73
CA VAL A 64 -7.56 -18.10 -4.91
C VAL A 64 -8.24 -17.10 -3.97
N GLY A 65 -9.57 -17.15 -3.83
CA GLY A 65 -10.30 -16.31 -2.89
C GLY A 65 -9.80 -16.48 -1.45
N ILE A 66 -9.68 -17.73 -0.99
CA ILE A 66 -9.17 -18.05 0.35
C ILE A 66 -7.73 -17.54 0.53
N ALA A 67 -6.87 -17.72 -0.48
CA ALA A 67 -5.50 -17.25 -0.41
C ALA A 67 -5.41 -15.72 -0.29
N LEU A 68 -6.22 -14.98 -1.05
CA LEU A 68 -6.26 -13.51 -1.00
C LEU A 68 -6.80 -12.99 0.33
N MET A 69 -7.82 -13.65 0.91
CA MET A 69 -8.35 -13.30 2.23
C MET A 69 -7.30 -13.49 3.33
N ARG A 70 -6.59 -14.63 3.32
CA ARG A 70 -5.49 -14.89 4.29
C ARG A 70 -4.34 -13.91 4.14
N LEU A 71 -4.02 -13.51 2.91
CA LEU A 71 -3.00 -12.49 2.66
C LEU A 71 -3.43 -11.14 3.23
N GLU A 72 -4.69 -10.74 3.04
CA GLU A 72 -5.24 -9.51 3.64
C GLU A 72 -5.19 -9.53 5.16
N GLU A 73 -5.59 -10.65 5.80
CA GLU A 73 -5.47 -10.83 7.25
C GLU A 73 -4.02 -10.70 7.72
N THR A 74 -3.09 -11.35 7.02
CA THR A 74 -1.65 -11.29 7.35
C THR A 74 -1.10 -9.86 7.25
N ILE A 75 -1.50 -9.11 6.21
CA ILE A 75 -1.10 -7.70 6.03
C ILE A 75 -1.60 -6.86 7.21
N ARG A 76 -2.87 -7.05 7.62
CA ARG A 76 -3.45 -6.34 8.77
C ARG A 76 -2.72 -6.68 10.06
N ASP A 77 -2.47 -7.96 10.33
CA ASP A 77 -1.78 -8.42 11.55
C ASP A 77 -0.34 -7.89 11.64
N ILE A 78 0.37 -7.85 10.51
CA ILE A 78 1.72 -7.26 10.47
C ILE A 78 1.62 -5.74 10.63
N GLY A 79 0.68 -5.07 9.96
CA GLY A 79 0.46 -3.63 10.07
C GLY A 79 0.23 -3.18 11.52
N VAL A 80 -0.62 -3.91 12.27
CA VAL A 80 -0.88 -3.64 13.70
C VAL A 80 0.41 -3.70 14.54
N LYS A 81 1.31 -4.65 14.27
CA LYS A 81 2.60 -4.77 14.98
C LYS A 81 3.53 -3.56 14.75
N PHE A 82 3.38 -2.86 13.63
CA PHE A 82 4.13 -1.64 13.30
C PHE A 82 3.31 -0.35 13.57
N GLY A 83 2.13 -0.45 14.18
CA GLY A 83 1.26 0.70 14.43
C GLY A 83 0.80 1.39 13.14
N LEU A 84 0.50 0.59 12.11
CA LEU A 84 -0.02 1.00 10.81
C LEU A 84 -1.48 0.57 10.67
N SER A 85 -2.31 1.50 10.21
CA SER A 85 -3.68 1.27 9.78
C SER A 85 -3.71 0.91 8.29
N PRO A 86 -4.82 0.32 7.78
CA PRO A 86 -4.99 0.10 6.34
C PRO A 86 -4.85 1.38 5.50
N GLU A 87 -5.24 2.52 6.08
CA GLU A 87 -5.19 3.85 5.48
C GLU A 87 -3.74 4.26 5.19
N ASP A 88 -2.82 3.87 6.06
CA ASP A 88 -1.39 4.18 5.95
C ASP A 88 -0.72 3.45 4.79
N LEU A 89 -1.35 2.40 4.26
CA LEU A 89 -0.85 1.70 3.08
C LEU A 89 -1.19 2.43 1.77
N ASN A 90 -1.99 3.52 1.84
CA ASN A 90 -2.21 4.38 0.69
C ASN A 90 -1.07 5.40 0.55
N LEU A 91 0.05 4.96 0.00
CA LEU A 91 1.23 5.79 -0.13
C LEU A 91 1.04 6.86 -1.21
N ASP A 92 1.24 8.13 -0.83
CA ASP A 92 1.33 9.26 -1.75
C ASP A 92 2.78 9.37 -2.25
N LEU A 93 3.01 9.06 -3.52
CA LEU A 93 4.33 9.17 -4.16
C LEU A 93 4.63 10.60 -4.64
N GLY A 94 3.82 11.60 -4.25
CA GLY A 94 3.98 12.98 -4.64
C GLY A 94 3.72 13.18 -6.14
N PRO A 95 4.70 13.62 -6.96
CA PRO A 95 4.48 13.89 -8.38
C PRO A 95 4.14 12.64 -9.21
N ILE A 96 4.39 11.44 -8.69
CA ILE A 96 4.04 10.17 -9.35
C ILE A 96 2.58 9.77 -9.06
N GLY A 97 1.91 10.46 -8.12
CA GLY A 97 0.53 10.19 -7.72
C GLY A 97 0.42 9.25 -6.53
N LYS A 98 -0.81 8.89 -6.16
CA LYS A 98 -1.07 7.95 -5.06
C LYS A 98 -1.09 6.52 -5.58
N LEU A 99 -0.60 5.58 -4.76
CA LEU A 99 -0.61 4.17 -5.13
C LEU A 99 -2.01 3.54 -5.06
N MET A 100 -2.97 4.16 -4.35
CA MET A 100 -4.36 3.70 -4.22
C MET A 100 -5.41 4.82 -4.27
#